data_AF-A0A373DXS5-F1
#
_entry.id   AF-A0A373DXS5-F1
#
_cell.length_a   1.000
_cell.length_b   1.000
_cell.length_c   1.000
_cell.angle_alpha   90.00
_cell.angle_beta   90.00
_cell.angle_gamma   90.00
#
_symmetry.space_group_name_H-M   'P 1'
#
loop_
_entity.id
_entity.type
_entity.pdbx_description
1 polymer ?
#
loop_
_entity_poly.entity_id
_entity_poly.type
_entity_poly.pdbx_seq_one_letter_code
_entity_poly.pdbx_strand_id
1 'polypeptide(L)'
;MSESPQHDASIPGADTAARAARDIAEVPAVEIITAAAVNLLSAAAVKCGLSDDPETETDLDEARKLINALAGLITAGAPEISDSHARPLRDGLRSVQLAFREASLIPDAPGQGPGEKYTGSVI
;
A
#
# COMPACT_ATOMS: atom_id res chain seq x y z
N MET A 1 4.89 19.24 -57.72
CA MET A 1 5.07 18.00 -56.94
C MET A 1 5.39 18.43 -55.52
N SER A 2 4.39 18.37 -54.63
CA SER A 2 4.52 18.81 -53.24
C SER A 2 4.36 17.56 -52.39
N GLU A 3 5.48 16.97 -51.97
CA GLU A 3 5.46 15.95 -50.92
C GLU A 3 5.20 16.64 -49.58
N SER A 4 4.08 16.29 -48.94
CA SER A 4 3.85 16.61 -47.54
C SER A 4 4.66 15.63 -46.68
N PRO A 5 5.44 16.08 -45.69
CA PRO A 5 6.15 15.18 -44.81
C PRO A 5 5.16 14.53 -43.85
N GLN A 6 4.99 13.21 -43.96
CA GLN A 6 4.31 12.42 -42.94
C GLN A 6 5.15 12.44 -41.66
N HIS A 7 4.69 13.20 -40.67
CA HIS A 7 5.26 13.21 -39.34
C HIS A 7 4.77 11.95 -38.61
N ASP A 8 5.62 10.92 -38.57
CA ASP A 8 5.42 9.73 -37.73
C ASP A 8 5.62 10.15 -36.27
N ALA A 9 4.52 10.57 -35.64
CA ALA A 9 4.48 10.96 -34.24
C ALA A 9 4.23 9.75 -33.34
N SER A 10 5.04 8.69 -33.44
CA SER A 10 5.08 7.69 -32.38
C SER A 10 5.77 8.33 -31.16
N ILE A 11 5.00 8.69 -30.13
CA ILE A 11 5.55 9.25 -28.89
C ILE A 11 6.43 8.16 -28.24
N PRO A 12 7.74 8.40 -28.04
CA PRO A 12 8.61 7.44 -27.36
C PRO A 12 8.09 7.20 -25.95
N GLY A 13 7.65 5.98 -25.65
CA GLY A 13 7.07 5.59 -24.35
C GLY A 13 5.57 5.30 -24.36
N ALA A 14 4.83 5.69 -25.40
CA ALA A 14 3.42 5.29 -25.55
C ALA A 14 3.27 3.77 -25.67
N ASP A 15 4.22 3.13 -26.35
CA ASP A 15 4.24 1.68 -26.54
C ASP A 15 4.57 0.93 -25.24
N THR A 16 5.46 1.49 -24.41
CA THR A 16 5.80 0.93 -23.08
C THR A 16 4.62 1.02 -22.12
N ALA A 17 3.92 2.16 -22.07
CA ALA A 17 2.74 2.34 -21.23
C ALA A 17 1.57 1.44 -21.69
N ALA A 18 1.36 1.33 -23.00
CA ALA A 18 0.35 0.43 -23.57
C ALA A 18 0.67 -1.05 -23.26
N ARG A 19 1.94 -1.43 -23.27
CA ARG A 19 2.38 -2.78 -22.89
C ARG A 19 2.14 -3.07 -21.42
N ALA A 20 2.57 -2.19 -20.51
CA ALA A 20 2.29 -2.33 -19.08
C ALA A 20 0.79 -2.42 -18.76
N ALA A 21 -0.05 -1.70 -19.51
CA ALA A 21 -1.51 -1.77 -19.39
C ALA A 21 -2.12 -3.08 -19.92
N ARG A 22 -1.51 -3.74 -20.90
CA ARG A 22 -1.92 -5.10 -21.31
C ARG A 22 -1.46 -6.12 -20.28
N ASP A 23 -0.22 -5.98 -19.80
CA ASP A 23 0.35 -6.88 -18.80
C ASP A 23 -0.52 -6.86 -17.52
N ILE A 24 -0.97 -5.69 -17.06
CA ILE A 24 -1.86 -5.61 -15.88
C ILE A 24 -3.27 -6.15 -16.14
N ALA A 25 -3.75 -6.15 -17.39
CA ALA A 25 -5.08 -6.69 -17.73
C ALA A 25 -5.14 -8.22 -17.62
N GLU A 26 -3.98 -8.88 -17.66
CA GLU A 26 -3.85 -10.33 -17.51
C GLU A 26 -3.64 -10.77 -16.05
N VAL A 27 -3.41 -9.82 -15.13
CA VAL A 27 -3.14 -10.13 -13.71
C VAL A 27 -4.46 -10.33 -12.95
N PRO A 28 -4.63 -11.44 -12.21
CA PRO A 28 -5.78 -11.65 -11.35
C PRO A 28 -5.95 -10.55 -10.29
N ALA A 29 -7.21 -10.16 -10.02
CA ALA A 29 -7.50 -9.13 -9.03
C ALA A 29 -6.93 -9.44 -7.63
N VAL A 30 -6.92 -10.73 -7.24
CA VAL A 30 -6.32 -11.18 -5.96
C VAL A 30 -4.83 -10.84 -5.87
N GLU A 31 -4.09 -10.94 -6.98
CA GLU A 31 -2.66 -10.61 -7.02
C GLU A 31 -2.45 -9.10 -6.95
N ILE A 32 -3.26 -8.31 -7.66
CA ILE A 32 -3.21 -6.85 -7.60
C ILE A 32 -3.48 -6.34 -6.18
N ILE A 33 -4.54 -6.84 -5.54
CA ILE A 33 -4.92 -6.44 -4.17
C ILE A 33 -3.82 -6.83 -3.18
N THR A 34 -3.33 -8.07 -3.27
CA THR A 34 -2.30 -8.57 -2.35
C THR A 34 -0.99 -7.81 -2.53
N ALA A 35 -0.55 -7.54 -3.76
CA ALA A 35 0.66 -6.78 -4.04
C ALA A 35 0.55 -5.33 -3.54
N ALA A 36 -0.61 -4.68 -3.75
CA ALA A 36 -0.86 -3.34 -3.23
C ALA A 36 -0.82 -3.32 -1.68
N ALA A 37 -1.45 -4.31 -1.03
CA ALA A 37 -1.45 -4.42 0.43
C ALA A 37 -0.03 -4.65 0.98
N VAL A 38 0.78 -5.49 0.35
CA VAL A 38 2.18 -5.72 0.75
C VAL A 38 3.01 -4.45 0.61
N ASN A 39 2.88 -3.71 -0.49
CA ASN A 39 3.61 -2.45 -0.66
C ASN A 39 3.23 -1.40 0.40
N LEU A 40 1.93 -1.27 0.70
CA LEU A 40 1.45 -0.39 1.77
C LEU A 40 1.99 -0.83 3.14
N LEU A 41 1.99 -2.14 3.42
CA LEU A 41 2.48 -2.70 4.68
C LEU A 41 3.98 -2.45 4.86
N SER A 42 4.79 -2.74 3.83
CA SER A 42 6.24 -2.51 3.86
C SER A 42 6.57 -1.03 4.02
N ALA A 43 5.89 -0.14 3.28
CA ALA A 43 6.08 1.30 3.43
C ALA A 43 5.68 1.77 4.84
N ALA A 44 4.55 1.29 5.38
CA ALA A 44 4.12 1.62 6.74
C ALA A 44 5.14 1.14 7.79
N ALA A 45 5.68 -0.07 7.64
CA ALA A 45 6.68 -0.63 8.54
C ALA A 45 7.95 0.25 8.58
N VAL A 46 8.47 0.63 7.42
CA VAL A 46 9.62 1.56 7.30
C VAL A 46 9.30 2.87 8.01
N LYS A 47 8.13 3.46 7.74
CA LYS A 47 7.72 4.72 8.37
C LYS A 47 7.45 4.64 9.87
N CYS A 48 7.21 3.45 10.41
CA CYS A 48 7.11 3.20 11.85
C CYS A 48 8.45 2.92 12.54
N GLY A 49 9.58 2.96 11.81
CA GLY A 49 10.91 2.71 12.35
C GLY A 49 11.28 1.23 12.45
N LEU A 50 10.67 0.37 11.63
CA LEU A 50 11.02 -1.06 11.55
C LEU A 50 12.06 -1.38 10.45
N SER A 51 12.69 -0.35 9.88
CA SER A 51 13.73 -0.50 8.86
C SER A 51 15.14 -0.56 9.46
N ASP A 52 16.15 -0.74 8.59
CA ASP A 52 17.56 -0.76 8.97
C ASP A 52 18.14 0.65 9.25
N ASP A 53 17.45 1.72 8.83
CA ASP A 53 17.83 3.12 9.08
C ASP A 53 16.65 3.95 9.64
N PRO A 54 16.17 3.65 10.86
CA PRO A 54 15.00 4.30 11.42
C PRO A 54 15.22 5.78 11.75
N GLU A 55 16.47 6.25 11.89
CA GLU A 55 16.75 7.67 12.18
C GLU A 55 16.41 8.58 11.01
N THR A 56 16.52 8.09 9.77
CA THR A 56 16.24 8.88 8.56
C THR A 56 14.90 8.56 7.91
N GLU A 57 14.37 7.34 8.11
CA GLU A 57 13.20 6.87 7.39
C GLU A 57 11.88 6.98 8.16
N THR A 58 11.93 7.07 9.50
CA THR A 58 10.75 7.17 10.35
C THR A 58 9.96 8.45 10.07
N ASP A 59 8.67 8.30 9.78
CA ASP A 59 7.74 9.42 9.57
C ASP A 59 6.33 8.96 9.97
N LEU A 60 5.92 9.32 11.19
CA LEU A 60 4.62 8.90 11.72
C LEU A 60 3.44 9.59 11.04
N ASP A 61 3.62 10.73 10.37
CA ASP A 61 2.52 11.34 9.61
C ASP A 61 2.24 10.53 8.33
N GLU A 62 3.29 10.12 7.63
CA GLU A 62 3.18 9.20 6.48
C GLU A 62 2.72 7.80 6.90
N ALA A 63 3.25 7.25 7.99
CA ALA A 63 2.82 5.95 8.51
C ALA A 63 1.30 5.91 8.79
N ARG A 64 0.74 6.98 9.39
CA ARG A 64 -0.70 7.07 9.68
C ARG A 64 -1.55 6.98 8.42
N LYS A 65 -1.13 7.61 7.31
CA LYS A 65 -1.85 7.57 6.03
C LYS A 65 -1.81 6.16 5.44
N LEU A 66 -0.62 5.54 5.41
CA LEU A 66 -0.41 4.20 4.87
C LEU A 66 -1.17 3.13 5.66
N ILE A 67 -1.11 3.15 6.99
CA ILE A 67 -1.84 2.21 7.86
C ILE A 67 -3.36 2.37 7.67
N ASN A 68 -3.87 3.60 7.59
CA ASN A 68 -5.30 3.83 7.34
C ASN A 68 -5.76 3.30 5.98
N ALA A 69 -4.95 3.53 4.93
CA ALA A 69 -5.24 3.01 3.59
C ALA A 69 -5.20 1.48 3.57
N LEU A 70 -4.17 0.87 4.17
CA LEU A 70 -4.01 -0.57 4.28
C LEU A 70 -5.15 -1.22 5.05
N ALA A 71 -5.54 -0.65 6.20
CA ALA A 71 -6.64 -1.16 7.00
C ALA A 71 -7.97 -1.11 6.24
N GLY A 72 -8.24 -0.02 5.52
CA GLY A 72 -9.41 0.07 4.65
C GLY A 72 -9.40 -0.97 3.52
N LEU A 73 -8.24 -1.12 2.85
CA LEU A 73 -8.05 -2.10 1.78
C LEU A 73 -8.26 -3.54 2.28
N ILE A 74 -7.65 -3.92 3.40
CA ILE A 74 -7.77 -5.27 3.95
C ILE A 74 -9.21 -5.54 4.41
N THR A 75 -9.83 -4.59 5.12
CA THR A 75 -11.21 -4.78 5.60
C THR A 75 -12.19 -4.94 4.45
N ALA A 76 -12.02 -4.18 3.36
CA ALA A 76 -12.88 -4.31 2.18
C ALA A 76 -12.52 -5.54 1.31
N GLY A 77 -11.23 -5.85 1.15
CA GLY A 77 -10.73 -6.85 0.21
C GLY A 77 -10.57 -8.26 0.78
N ALA A 78 -10.49 -8.43 2.09
CA ALA A 78 -10.32 -9.75 2.73
C ALA A 78 -11.37 -10.81 2.31
N PRO A 79 -12.67 -10.48 2.15
CA PRO A 79 -13.66 -11.43 1.65
C PRO A 79 -13.36 -11.96 0.24
N GLU A 80 -12.66 -11.17 -0.58
CA GLU A 80 -12.40 -11.45 -2.00
C GLU A 80 -11.11 -12.26 -2.23
N ILE A 81 -10.13 -12.18 -1.32
CA ILE A 81 -8.78 -12.72 -1.54
C ILE A 81 -8.50 -14.05 -0.84
N SER A 82 -9.52 -14.75 -0.33
CA SER A 82 -9.40 -15.96 0.49
C SER A 82 -8.60 -15.77 1.79
N ASP A 83 -8.78 -16.70 2.72
CA ASP A 83 -8.20 -16.60 4.05
C ASP A 83 -6.67 -16.82 4.07
N SER A 84 -6.13 -17.57 3.09
CA SER A 84 -4.70 -17.81 2.93
C SER A 84 -3.91 -16.54 2.62
N HIS A 85 -4.48 -15.59 1.89
CA HIS A 85 -3.85 -14.30 1.62
C HIS A 85 -4.24 -13.26 2.67
N ALA A 86 -5.47 -13.28 3.18
CA ALA A 86 -5.94 -12.26 4.10
C ALA A 86 -5.34 -12.35 5.51
N ARG A 87 -5.08 -13.56 6.04
CA ARG A 87 -4.54 -13.72 7.41
C ARG A 87 -3.18 -13.05 7.60
N PRO A 88 -2.13 -13.34 6.80
CA PRO A 88 -0.83 -12.70 6.97
C PRO A 88 -0.89 -11.17 6.87
N LEU A 89 -1.77 -10.63 6.01
CA LEU A 89 -1.95 -9.19 5.87
C LEU A 89 -2.58 -8.56 7.12
N ARG A 90 -3.57 -9.22 7.74
CA ARG A 90 -4.15 -8.76 9.01
C ARG A 90 -3.13 -8.80 10.15
N ASP A 91 -2.34 -9.85 10.23
CA ASP A 91 -1.29 -10.00 11.24
C ASP A 91 -0.21 -8.93 11.06
N GLY A 92 0.24 -8.71 9.82
CA GLY A 92 1.17 -7.63 9.48
C GLY A 92 0.63 -6.24 9.80
N LEU A 93 -0.63 -5.97 9.46
CA LEU A 93 -1.31 -4.71 9.81
C LEU A 93 -1.31 -4.49 11.33
N ARG A 94 -1.65 -5.52 12.12
CA ARG A 94 -1.61 -5.42 13.58
C ARG A 94 -0.20 -5.09 14.09
N SER A 95 0.83 -5.72 13.53
CA SER A 95 2.23 -5.44 13.90
C SER A 95 2.63 -3.98 13.64
N VAL A 96 2.29 -3.42 12.48
CA VAL A 96 2.61 -2.00 12.20
C VAL A 96 1.77 -1.03 13.02
N GLN A 97 0.51 -1.37 13.37
CA GLN A 97 -0.29 -0.57 14.29
C GLN A 97 0.32 -0.51 15.71
N LEU A 98 0.87 -1.64 16.18
CA LEU A 98 1.58 -1.68 17.46
C LEU A 98 2.89 -0.90 17.39
N ALA A 99 3.69 -1.07 16.33
CA ALA A 99 4.93 -0.32 16.14
C ALA A 99 4.69 1.20 16.06
N PHE A 100 3.65 1.63 15.35
CA PHE A 100 3.24 3.04 15.32
C PHE A 100 2.95 3.56 16.73
N ARG A 101 2.22 2.79 17.53
CA ARG A 101 1.84 3.18 18.89
C ARG A 101 3.06 3.28 19.80
N GLU A 102 4.02 2.36 19.66
CA GLU A 102 5.28 2.38 20.39
C GLU A 102 6.16 3.58 20.00
N ALA A 103 6.23 3.90 18.71
CA ALA A 103 7.01 5.03 18.20
C ALA A 103 6.37 6.40 18.52
N SER A 104 5.06 6.47 18.73
CA SER A 104 4.35 7.72 19.00
C SER A 104 4.58 8.25 20.41
N LEU A 105 5.14 9.46 20.51
CA LEU A 105 5.27 10.19 21.79
C LEU A 105 3.93 10.61 22.40
N ILE A 106 2.88 10.68 21.58
CA ILE A 106 1.52 11.05 21.99
C ILE A 106 0.61 9.88 21.59
N PRO A 107 0.28 8.98 22.54
CA PRO A 107 -0.55 7.84 22.23
C PRO A 107 -1.97 8.25 21.85
N ASP A 108 -2.48 7.69 20.75
CA ASP A 108 -3.90 7.80 20.42
C ASP A 108 -4.74 7.07 21.48
N ALA A 109 -5.95 7.57 21.73
CA ALA A 109 -6.94 6.87 22.55
C ALA A 109 -7.28 5.49 21.92
N PRO A 110 -7.72 4.50 22.71
CA PRO A 110 -8.16 3.21 22.17
C PRO A 110 -9.26 3.39 21.11
N GLY A 111 -9.09 2.77 19.94
CA GLY A 111 -9.99 2.89 18.80
C GLY A 111 -9.74 4.12 17.91
N GLN A 112 -8.79 4.98 18.26
CA GLN A 112 -8.44 6.21 17.52
C GLN A 112 -7.05 6.13 16.88
N GLY A 113 -6.33 5.03 17.08
CA GLY A 113 -5.07 4.77 16.39
C GLY A 113 -5.24 4.63 14.87
N PRO A 114 -4.15 4.72 14.10
CA PRO A 114 -4.21 4.54 12.66
C PRO A 114 -4.80 3.16 12.29
N GLY A 115 -5.78 3.15 11.40
CA GLY A 115 -6.49 1.94 10.98
C GLY A 115 -7.51 1.38 11.99
N GLU A 116 -7.51 1.81 13.26
CA GLU A 116 -8.36 1.22 14.31
C GLU A 116 -9.86 1.42 14.07
N LYS A 117 -10.25 2.42 13.28
CA LYS A 117 -11.64 2.59 12.82
C LYS A 117 -12.16 1.38 12.01
N TYR A 118 -11.27 0.59 11.41
CA TYR A 118 -11.60 -0.61 10.65
C TYR A 118 -11.30 -1.91 11.40
N THR A 119 -10.25 -1.91 12.24
CA THR A 119 -9.73 -3.13 12.88
C THR A 119 -10.19 -3.30 14.33
N GLY A 120 -10.74 -2.25 14.94
CA GLY A 120 -10.85 -2.15 16.39
C GLY A 120 -9.52 -1.80 17.05
N SER A 121 -9.53 -1.65 18.38
CA SER A 121 -8.33 -1.32 19.13
C SER A 121 -7.32 -2.47 19.16
N VAL A 122 -6.03 -2.14 19.12
CA VAL A 122 -4.93 -3.13 19.16
C VAL A 122 -4.35 -3.37 20.55
N ILE A 123 -4.85 -2.67 21.58
CA ILE A 123 -4.46 -2.76 22.99
C ILE A 123 -5.54 -3.36 23.88
#